data_AF-A0AAV3YIC6-F1
#
_entry.id   AF-A0AAV3YIC6-F1
#
_cell.length_a   1.000
_cell.length_b   1.000
_cell.length_c   1.000
_cell.angle_alpha   90.00
_cell.angle_beta   90.00
_cell.angle_gamma   90.00
#
_symmetry.space_group_name_H-M   'P 1'
#
loop_
_entity.id
_entity.type
_entity.pdbx_description
1 polymer ?
#
loop_
_entity_poly.entity_id
_entity_poly.type
_entity_poly.pdbx_seq_one_letter_code
_entity_poly.pdbx_strand_id
1 'polypeptide(L)'
;MIWEAIQRAKSEKLNLDVVWLDLANAYGSVPHEMIQLALRMYHVPEVIPVMLDDYFSGFRMRKGLLDGCDDWVVSADLPEWESYPDVIRKTALRPDIVIHSASTQQIIMVELTVPYESRMEEAHAFKVAKYLELTKQLKRLATKLR
;
A
#
# COMPACT_ATOMS: atom_id res chain seq x y z
N MET A 1 17.91 13.81 26.45
CA MET A 1 16.89 12.73 26.28
C MET A 1 15.73 12.94 27.25
N ILE A 2 14.49 12.51 26.94
CA ILE A 2 13.27 12.82 27.74
C ILE A 2 13.41 12.51 29.24
N TRP A 3 14.19 11.48 29.58
CA TRP A 3 14.53 11.12 30.95
C TRP A 3 15.23 12.24 31.72
N GLU A 4 16.18 12.95 31.10
CA GLU A 4 16.90 14.07 31.72
C GLU A 4 15.98 15.27 31.96
N ALA A 5 15.04 15.53 31.05
CA ALA A 5 14.05 16.58 31.20
C ALA A 5 13.08 16.30 32.36
N ILE A 6 12.66 15.03 32.52
CA ILE A 6 11.84 14.57 33.66
C ILE A 6 12.61 14.70 34.97
N GLN A 7 13.88 14.26 35.02
CA GLN A 7 14.70 14.38 36.22
C GLN A 7 14.93 15.84 36.61
N ARG A 8 15.19 16.72 35.64
CA ARG A 8 15.42 18.14 35.87
C ARG A 8 14.15 18.85 36.34
N ALA A 9 13.00 18.59 35.72
CA ALA A 9 11.73 19.15 36.16
C ALA A 9 11.41 18.76 37.61
N LYS A 10 11.73 17.52 38.00
CA LYS A 10 11.57 17.02 39.36
C LYS A 10 12.54 17.67 40.35
N SER A 11 13.80 17.89 39.98
CA SER A 11 14.78 18.53 40.88
C SER A 11 14.57 20.04 41.01
N GLU A 12 14.15 20.71 39.93
CA GLU A 12 14.01 22.17 39.87
C GLU A 12 12.57 22.65 40.13
N LYS A 13 11.63 21.73 40.39
CA LYS A 13 10.18 22.01 40.59
C LYS A 13 9.57 22.79 39.41
N LEU A 14 9.99 22.46 38.20
CA LEU A 14 9.44 23.05 36.98
C LEU A 14 8.22 22.25 36.53
N ASN A 15 7.24 22.96 35.95
CA ASN A 15 6.14 22.30 35.26
C ASN A 15 6.67 21.65 33.97
N LEU A 16 6.33 20.39 33.75
CA LEU A 16 6.70 19.63 32.56
C LEU A 16 5.44 19.00 31.96
N ASP A 17 4.96 19.60 30.89
CA ASP A 17 3.88 19.05 30.08
C ASP A 17 4.48 18.17 28.98
N VAL A 18 4.13 16.88 28.98
CA VAL A 18 4.61 15.91 27.99
C VAL A 18 3.44 15.47 27.13
N VAL A 19 3.48 15.81 25.84
CA VAL A 19 2.50 15.37 24.86
C VAL A 19 3.11 14.26 24.01
N TRP A 20 2.46 13.09 24.00
CA TRP A 20 2.82 11.97 23.13
C TRP A 20 1.98 12.04 21.86
N LEU A 21 2.63 12.26 20.71
CA LEU A 21 1.96 12.25 19.40
C LEU A 21 2.44 11.02 18.61
N ASP A 22 1.58 10.01 18.48
CA ASP A 22 1.81 8.90 17.56
C ASP A 22 1.43 9.31 16.13
N LEU A 23 2.34 10.03 15.49
CA LEU A 23 2.12 10.62 14.18
C LEU A 23 2.24 9.62 13.02
N ALA A 24 2.94 8.51 13.23
CA ALA A 24 3.18 7.51 12.18
C ALA A 24 2.09 6.43 12.10
N ASN A 25 1.36 6.16 13.20
CA ASN A 25 0.44 5.03 13.26
C ASN A 25 -1.04 5.42 13.51
N ALA A 26 -1.33 6.63 14.00
CA ALA A 26 -2.71 7.03 14.33
C ALA A 26 -3.50 7.64 13.15
N TYR A 27 -2.82 8.14 12.11
CA TYR A 27 -3.42 8.98 11.07
C TYR A 27 -2.94 8.70 9.64
N GLY A 28 -2.71 7.43 9.27
CA GLY A 28 -2.26 7.06 7.92
C GLY A 28 -3.17 7.52 6.76
N SER A 29 -4.38 8.02 7.07
CA SER A 29 -5.35 8.58 6.12
C SER A 29 -5.48 10.11 6.15
N VAL A 30 -4.81 10.81 7.07
CA VAL A 30 -4.88 12.28 7.14
C VAL A 30 -3.79 12.87 6.25
N PRO A 31 -4.16 13.70 5.25
CA PRO A 31 -3.19 14.43 4.45
C PRO A 31 -2.28 15.29 5.32
N HIS A 32 -0.98 15.26 5.05
CA HIS A 32 0.03 16.02 5.80
C HIS A 32 -0.27 17.53 5.79
N GLU A 33 -0.87 18.03 4.72
CA GLU A 33 -1.31 19.42 4.58
C GLU A 33 -2.36 19.82 5.63
N MET A 34 -3.25 18.89 6.02
CA MET A 34 -4.25 19.15 7.06
C MET A 34 -3.62 19.24 8.45
N ILE A 35 -2.61 18.42 8.73
CA ILE A 35 -1.86 18.47 10.00
C ILE A 35 -1.14 19.83 10.09
N GLN A 36 -0.45 20.23 9.03
CA GLN A 36 0.24 21.52 8.94
C GLN A 36 -0.72 22.70 9.10
N LEU A 37 -1.89 22.65 8.46
CA LEU A 37 -2.92 23.67 8.58
C LEU A 37 -3.44 23.78 10.02
N ALA A 38 -3.74 22.66 10.68
CA ALA A 38 -4.19 22.65 12.06
C ALA A 38 -3.16 23.26 13.01
N LEU A 39 -1.88 22.88 12.90
CA LEU A 39 -0.81 23.43 13.74
C LEU A 39 -0.68 24.95 13.61
N ARG A 40 -0.81 25.48 12.39
CA ARG A 40 -0.82 26.92 12.14
C ARG A 40 -2.06 27.60 12.69
N MET A 41 -3.24 27.00 12.51
CA MET A 41 -4.51 27.52 13.04
C MET A 41 -4.52 27.61 14.56
N TYR A 42 -3.87 26.67 15.26
CA TYR A 42 -3.74 26.68 16.71
C TYR A 42 -2.50 27.43 17.21
N HIS A 43 -1.82 28.17 16.34
CA HIS A 43 -0.65 29.00 16.67
C HIS A 43 0.49 28.23 17.36
N VAL A 44 0.68 26.97 16.97
CA VAL A 44 1.80 26.15 17.46
C VAL A 44 3.11 26.77 16.95
N PRO A 45 4.16 26.88 17.79
CA PRO A 45 5.44 27.46 17.36
C PRO A 45 6.02 26.77 16.12
N GLU A 46 6.49 27.54 15.14
CA GLU A 46 6.97 27.09 13.82
C GLU A 46 8.02 25.96 13.85
N VAL A 47 8.79 25.88 14.93
CA VAL A 47 9.75 24.78 15.13
C VAL A 47 9.10 23.40 15.11
N ILE A 48 7.84 23.27 15.55
CA ILE A 48 7.10 22.00 15.56
C ILE A 48 6.61 21.62 14.16
N PRO A 49 5.86 22.45 13.41
CA PRO A 49 5.54 22.22 12.00
C PRO A 49 6.72 21.80 11.13
N VAL A 50 7.86 22.50 11.26
CA VAL A 50 9.09 22.20 10.50
C VAL A 50 9.67 20.85 10.88
N MET A 51 9.78 20.55 12.18
CA MET A 51 10.26 19.25 12.65
C MET A 51 9.38 18.09 12.16
N LEU A 52 8.05 18.31 12.12
CA LEU A 52 7.12 17.31 11.60
C LEU A 52 7.23 17.14 10.09
N ASP A 53 7.43 18.23 9.35
CA ASP A 53 7.68 18.16 7.90
C ASP A 53 8.93 17.34 7.58
N ASP A 54 10.03 17.59 8.30
CA ASP A 54 11.26 16.82 8.17
C ASP A 54 11.04 15.34 8.53
N TYR A 55 10.30 15.05 9.61
CA TYR A 55 9.96 13.70 10.04
C TYR A 55 9.13 12.94 8.98
N PHE A 56 8.10 13.58 8.43
CA PHE A 56 7.23 12.99 7.42
C PHE A 56 7.85 12.95 6.02
N SER A 57 8.81 13.82 5.70
CA SER A 57 9.54 13.79 4.42
C SER A 57 10.33 12.48 4.22
N GLY A 58 10.73 11.84 5.31
CA GLY A 58 11.34 10.51 5.32
C GLY A 58 10.36 9.37 5.05
N PHE A 59 9.05 9.60 5.25
CA PHE A 59 7.98 8.66 4.89
C PHE A 59 7.66 8.80 3.42
N ARG A 60 8.36 8.05 2.57
CA ARG A 60 7.83 7.76 1.24
C ARG A 60 6.61 6.88 1.43
N MET A 61 5.43 7.43 1.16
CA MET A 61 4.26 6.63 0.82
C MET A 61 4.72 5.63 -0.25
N ARG A 62 4.80 4.35 0.11
CA ARG A 62 5.09 3.32 -0.88
C ARG A 62 3.95 3.39 -1.88
N LYS A 63 4.28 3.59 -3.16
CA LYS A 63 3.28 3.51 -4.24
C LYS A 63 2.46 2.24 -4.02
N GLY A 64 1.15 2.40 -3.87
CA GLY A 64 0.20 1.31 -3.88
C GLY A 64 0.36 0.50 -5.17
N LEU A 65 -0.02 -0.78 -5.11
CA LEU A 65 0.08 -1.67 -6.27
C LEU A 65 -0.69 -1.12 -7.48
N LEU A 66 -1.75 -0.34 -7.24
CA LEU A 66 -2.61 0.27 -8.25
C LEU A 66 -2.30 1.76 -8.48
N ASP A 67 -1.25 2.30 -7.89
CA ASP A 67 -0.87 3.69 -8.11
C ASP A 67 -0.22 3.86 -9.51
N GLY A 68 -0.56 4.94 -10.21
CA GLY A 68 0.11 5.36 -11.45
C GLY A 68 -0.76 5.38 -12.70
N CYS A 69 -2.01 4.94 -12.61
CA CYS A 69 -3.03 5.09 -13.65
C CYS A 69 -4.44 5.00 -13.05
N ASP A 70 -5.43 5.45 -13.81
CA ASP A 70 -6.86 5.49 -13.45
C ASP A 70 -7.73 4.55 -14.30
N ASP A 71 -7.14 3.81 -15.24
CA ASP A 71 -7.83 2.91 -16.18
C ASP A 71 -7.87 1.44 -15.73
N TRP A 72 -7.88 1.20 -14.42
CA TRP A 72 -7.95 -0.15 -13.86
C TRP A 72 -9.31 -0.80 -14.11
N VAL A 73 -9.30 -2.00 -14.68
CA VAL A 73 -10.49 -2.83 -14.94
C VAL A 73 -10.38 -4.13 -14.15
N VAL A 74 -11.47 -4.53 -13.49
CA VAL A 74 -11.55 -5.73 -12.66
C VAL A 74 -12.50 -6.75 -13.28
N SER A 75 -12.03 -7.99 -13.41
CA SER A 75 -12.80 -9.15 -13.88
C SER A 75 -12.71 -10.27 -12.84
N ALA A 76 -13.73 -11.11 -12.74
CA ALA A 76 -13.75 -12.23 -11.80
C ALA A 76 -14.33 -13.49 -12.45
N ASP A 77 -14.05 -14.68 -11.88
CA ASP A 77 -14.62 -15.96 -12.33
C ASP A 77 -16.07 -16.14 -11.87
N LEU A 78 -16.90 -15.14 -12.13
CA LEU A 78 -18.31 -15.11 -11.77
C LEU A 78 -19.16 -14.83 -13.01
N PRO A 79 -20.32 -15.49 -13.17
CA PRO A 79 -21.19 -15.31 -14.34
C PRO A 79 -21.61 -13.86 -14.60
N GLU A 80 -21.71 -13.05 -13.55
CA GLU A 80 -22.18 -11.66 -13.60
C GLU A 80 -21.07 -10.64 -13.85
N TRP A 81 -19.81 -11.07 -13.87
CA TRP A 81 -18.64 -10.18 -13.98
C TRP A 81 -18.09 -10.10 -15.40
N GLU A 82 -17.45 -8.97 -15.70
CA GLU A 82 -16.92 -8.66 -17.03
C GLU A 82 -15.90 -9.72 -17.49
N SER A 83 -15.89 -10.02 -18.79
CA SER A 83 -15.04 -11.07 -19.35
C SER A 83 -13.55 -10.73 -19.19
N TYR A 84 -12.74 -11.74 -18.87
CA TYR A 84 -11.29 -11.60 -18.77
C TYR A 84 -10.65 -10.90 -19.99
N PRO A 85 -9.53 -10.18 -19.79
CA PRO A 85 -8.78 -9.60 -20.89
C PRO A 85 -8.38 -10.68 -21.90
N ASP A 86 -8.34 -10.29 -23.17
CA ASP A 86 -8.09 -11.17 -24.33
C ASP A 86 -6.93 -12.14 -24.14
N VAL A 87 -5.85 -11.67 -23.52
CA VAL A 87 -4.65 -12.47 -23.30
C VAL A 87 -4.87 -13.63 -22.34
N ILE A 88 -5.74 -13.48 -21.34
CA ILE A 88 -6.15 -14.55 -20.43
C ILE A 88 -7.23 -15.41 -21.08
N ARG A 89 -8.18 -14.81 -21.81
CA ARG A 89 -9.25 -15.55 -22.50
C ARG A 89 -8.71 -16.56 -23.52
N LYS A 90 -7.60 -16.23 -24.20
CA LYS A 90 -6.88 -17.13 -25.12
C LYS A 90 -6.21 -18.30 -24.41
N THR A 91 -6.13 -18.27 -23.08
CA THR A 91 -5.67 -19.39 -22.27
C THR A 91 -6.85 -20.22 -21.76
N ALA A 92 -6.58 -21.49 -21.44
CA ALA A 92 -7.51 -22.34 -20.71
C ALA A 92 -7.54 -22.03 -19.20
N LEU A 93 -6.86 -20.97 -18.74
CA LEU A 93 -6.75 -20.61 -17.33
C LEU A 93 -7.86 -19.65 -16.92
N ARG A 94 -8.24 -19.71 -15.64
CA ARG A 94 -9.28 -18.91 -15.01
C ARG A 94 -8.82 -18.52 -13.60
N PRO A 95 -8.08 -17.41 -13.44
CA PRO A 95 -7.77 -16.86 -12.13
C PRO A 95 -9.03 -16.29 -11.50
N ASP A 96 -9.24 -16.48 -10.19
CA ASP A 96 -10.49 -16.07 -9.53
C ASP A 96 -10.82 -14.57 -9.72
N ILE A 97 -9.79 -13.71 -9.68
CA ILE A 97 -9.92 -12.27 -9.97
C ILE A 97 -8.72 -11.81 -10.80
N VAL A 98 -8.98 -10.93 -11.77
CA VAL A 98 -7.97 -10.26 -12.59
C VAL A 98 -8.19 -8.76 -12.54
N ILE A 99 -7.14 -8.02 -12.23
CA ILE A 99 -7.11 -6.55 -12.28
C ILE A 99 -6.10 -6.17 -13.36
N HIS A 100 -6.48 -5.33 -14.31
CA HIS A 100 -5.56 -4.94 -15.38
C HIS A 100 -5.73 -3.47 -15.78
N SER A 101 -4.66 -2.90 -16.34
CA SER A 101 -4.65 -1.55 -16.92
C SER A 101 -4.07 -1.63 -18.32
N ALA A 102 -4.76 -1.02 -19.28
CA ALA A 102 -4.33 -0.99 -20.67
C ALA A 102 -3.17 0.00 -20.85
N SER A 103 -3.22 1.14 -20.17
CA SER A 103 -2.24 2.22 -20.23
C SER A 103 -0.87 1.80 -19.69
N THR A 104 -0.85 1.03 -18.59
CA THR A 104 0.39 0.56 -17.96
C THR A 104 0.82 -0.83 -18.44
N GLN A 105 -0.04 -1.53 -19.18
CA GLN A 105 0.12 -2.92 -19.59
C GLN A 105 0.35 -3.88 -18.40
N GLN A 106 -0.23 -3.55 -17.25
CA GLN A 106 -0.14 -4.36 -16.04
C GLN A 106 -1.35 -5.29 -15.92
N ILE A 107 -1.07 -6.52 -15.48
CA ILE A 107 -2.08 -7.53 -15.16
C ILE A 107 -1.71 -8.13 -13.80
N ILE A 108 -2.65 -8.09 -12.87
CA ILE A 108 -2.58 -8.66 -11.54
C ILE A 108 -3.60 -9.79 -11.48
N MET A 109 -3.14 -11.00 -11.18
CA MET A 109 -3.99 -12.17 -11.00
C MET A 109 -4.07 -12.50 -9.52
N VAL A 110 -5.28 -12.64 -9.00
CA VAL A 110 -5.54 -12.97 -7.60
C VAL A 110 -6.23 -14.34 -7.56
N GLU A 111 -5.68 -15.20 -6.71
CA GLU A 111 -6.12 -16.57 -6.51
C GLU A 111 -6.63 -16.72 -5.08
N LEU A 112 -7.90 -17.04 -4.94
CA LEU A 112 -8.53 -17.33 -3.67
C LEU A 112 -8.21 -18.78 -3.29
N THR A 113 -7.77 -18.97 -2.05
CA THR A 113 -7.49 -20.30 -1.51
C THR A 113 -8.22 -20.40 -0.19
N VAL A 114 -9.16 -21.34 -0.08
CA VAL A 114 -9.87 -21.60 1.18
C VAL A 114 -8.89 -22.29 2.13
N PRO A 115 -8.56 -21.70 3.30
CA PRO A 115 -7.49 -22.17 4.18
C PRO A 115 -7.91 -23.34 5.09
N TYR A 116 -8.78 -24.24 4.61
CA TYR A 116 -9.42 -25.22 5.48
C TYR A 116 -8.49 -26.40 5.90
N GLU A 117 -7.31 -26.58 5.29
CA GLU A 117 -6.40 -27.68 5.64
C GLU A 117 -4.92 -27.31 5.50
N SER A 118 -4.06 -28.07 6.18
CA SER A 118 -2.57 -28.05 6.24
C SER A 118 -1.81 -28.02 4.90
N ARG A 119 -2.51 -27.87 3.78
CA ARG A 119 -2.00 -27.91 2.40
C ARG A 119 -1.83 -26.54 1.75
N MET A 120 -1.86 -25.46 2.53
CA MET A 120 -1.72 -24.09 1.99
C MET A 120 -0.42 -23.91 1.18
N GLU A 121 0.70 -24.47 1.65
CA GLU A 121 1.99 -24.38 0.95
C GLU A 121 1.98 -25.18 -0.36
N GLU A 122 1.41 -26.39 -0.35
CA GLU A 122 1.26 -27.23 -1.54
C GLU A 122 0.35 -26.58 -2.59
N ALA A 123 -0.77 -26.00 -2.14
CA ALA A 123 -1.69 -25.27 -3.01
C ALA A 123 -1.02 -24.02 -3.60
N HIS A 124 -0.24 -23.28 -2.81
CA HIS A 124 0.55 -22.15 -3.30
C HIS A 124 1.57 -22.60 -4.36
N ALA A 125 2.36 -23.64 -4.09
CA ALA A 125 3.34 -24.17 -5.02
C ALA A 125 2.70 -24.65 -6.33
N PHE A 126 1.57 -25.35 -6.25
CA PHE A 126 0.79 -25.78 -7.41
C PHE A 126 0.30 -24.58 -8.24
N LYS A 127 -0.28 -23.56 -7.60
CA LYS A 127 -0.77 -22.35 -8.30
C LYS A 127 0.38 -21.57 -8.95
N VAL A 128 1.52 -21.42 -8.26
CA VAL A 128 2.72 -20.80 -8.84
C VAL A 128 3.18 -21.56 -10.09
N ALA A 129 3.24 -22.89 -10.03
CA ALA A 129 3.60 -23.72 -11.18
C ALA A 129 2.58 -23.60 -12.34
N LYS A 130 1.28 -23.63 -12.02
CA LYS A 130 0.16 -23.48 -12.98
C LYS A 130 0.25 -22.18 -13.78
N TYR A 131 0.60 -21.06 -13.15
CA TYR A 131 0.62 -19.73 -13.78
C TYR A 131 2.01 -19.28 -14.26
N LEU A 132 3.06 -20.09 -14.07
CA LEU A 132 4.43 -19.71 -14.39
C LEU A 132 4.62 -19.36 -15.87
N GLU A 133 4.12 -20.20 -16.78
CA GLU A 133 4.32 -19.99 -18.21
C GLU A 133 3.51 -18.80 -18.73
N LEU A 134 2.27 -18.62 -18.26
CA LEU A 134 1.48 -17.43 -18.57
C LEU A 134 2.20 -16.16 -18.12
N THR A 135 2.76 -16.14 -16.91
CA THR A 135 3.52 -14.99 -16.39
C THR A 135 4.74 -14.69 -17.25
N LYS A 136 5.45 -15.71 -17.73
CA LYS A 136 6.59 -15.53 -18.65
C LYS A 136 6.16 -14.97 -20.00
N GLN A 137 5.04 -15.45 -20.55
CA GLN A 137 4.49 -14.96 -21.81
C GLN A 137 4.07 -13.49 -21.71
N LEU A 138 3.37 -13.11 -20.64
CA LEU A 138 2.97 -11.73 -20.37
C LEU A 138 4.18 -10.79 -20.25
N LYS A 139 5.21 -11.21 -19.52
CA LYS A 139 6.46 -10.44 -19.40
C LYS A 139 7.14 -10.23 -20.75
N ARG A 140 7.20 -11.27 -21.60
CA ARG A 140 7.78 -11.17 -22.96
C ARG A 140 6.99 -10.23 -23.87
N LEU A 141 5.66 -10.24 -23.79
CA LEU A 141 4.80 -9.33 -24.56
C LEU A 141 5.02 -7.87 -24.13
N ALA A 142 5.09 -7.61 -22.82
CA ALA A 142 5.36 -6.27 -22.30
C ALA A 142 6.73 -5.73 -22.73
N THR A 143 7.75 -6.58 -22.89
CA THR A 143 9.09 -6.15 -23.36
C THR A 143 9.14 -5.85 -24.86
N LYS A 144 8.24 -6.42 -25.68
CA LYS A 144 8.19 -6.19 -27.13
C LYS A 144 7.43 -4.92 -27.55
N LEU A 145 6.70 -4.31 -26.62
CA LEU A 145 5.87 -3.11 -26.85
C LEU A 145 6.54 -1.82 -26.35
N ARG A 146 7.78 -1.90 -25.82
CA ARG A 146 8.66 -0.76 -25.51
C ARG A 146 9.72 -0.62 -26.59
#